data_AF-A0A968X486-F1
#
_entry.id   AF-A0A968X486-F1
#
_cell.length_a   1.000
_cell.length_b   1.000
_cell.length_c   1.000
_cell.angle_alpha   90.00
_cell.angle_beta   90.00
_cell.angle_gamma   90.00
#
_symmetry.space_group_name_H-M   'P 1'
#
loop_
_entity.id
_entity.type
_entity.pdbx_description
1 polymer ?
#
loop_
_entity_poly.entity_id
_entity_poly.type
_entity_poly.pdbx_seq_one_letter_code
_entity_poly.pdbx_strand_id
1 'polypeptide(L)'
;MYSRADMQSPFSFFKVMGFLLLNILVSAATTWVVVRTLVPPLTTAEPLPTTTAIAATNAPDATPLTTETSTPTPEVGGANAIPDTPAPLAAQPTPTQRSAEIAETKEVVNVKIASVIYAGQLSREVVVMLNEGEQVDMDGWKLVPPRGEPYTFGQVTMFKSGFVNLHTTTGADVPNDLYWGLGEPMWQSGDEVKLLRKDGSVASTFTVK
;
A
#
# COMPACT_ATOMS: atom_id res chain seq x y z
N MET A 1 -24.95 -2.60 -59.46
CA MET A 1 -24.79 -1.90 -58.17
C MET A 1 -24.45 -2.97 -57.15
N TYR A 2 -23.21 -3.18 -56.72
CA TYR A 2 -22.34 -2.26 -55.98
C TYR A 2 -20.87 -2.41 -56.41
N SER A 3 -20.19 -1.26 -56.51
CA SER A 3 -18.76 -1.13 -56.78
C SER A 3 -17.94 -1.54 -55.54
N ARG A 4 -16.88 -2.33 -55.72
CA ARG A 4 -15.86 -2.55 -54.69
C ARG A 4 -15.19 -1.20 -54.40
N ALA A 5 -15.32 -0.73 -53.17
CA ALA A 5 -14.54 0.39 -52.67
C ALA A 5 -13.16 -0.13 -52.25
N ASP A 6 -12.13 0.54 -52.77
CA ASP A 6 -10.75 0.50 -52.32
C ASP A 6 -10.64 0.56 -50.80
N MET A 7 -10.01 -0.45 -50.20
CA MET A 7 -9.61 -0.43 -48.81
C MET A 7 -8.18 0.11 -48.74
N GLN A 8 -8.05 1.44 -48.70
CA GLN A 8 -6.79 2.10 -48.36
C GLN A 8 -6.41 1.76 -46.91
N SER A 9 -5.23 1.16 -46.72
CA SER A 9 -4.63 0.90 -45.42
C SER A 9 -4.09 2.20 -44.79
N PRO A 10 -4.56 2.66 -43.61
CA PRO A 10 -4.11 3.95 -43.08
C PRO A 10 -2.83 3.90 -42.23
N PHE A 11 -2.17 2.75 -42.05
CA PHE A 11 -1.01 2.67 -41.16
C PHE A 11 0.23 2.13 -41.87
N SER A 12 1.13 3.06 -42.23
CA SER A 12 2.46 2.74 -42.75
C SER A 12 3.27 1.98 -41.70
N PHE A 13 3.29 0.66 -41.83
CA PHE A 13 4.03 -0.29 -40.99
C PHE A 13 5.49 0.12 -40.77
N PHE A 14 6.13 0.68 -41.80
CA PHE A 14 7.51 1.17 -41.74
C PHE A 14 7.71 2.40 -40.85
N LYS A 15 6.71 3.29 -40.73
CA LYS A 15 6.77 4.43 -39.80
C LYS A 15 6.65 3.97 -38.34
N VAL A 16 5.74 3.03 -38.06
CA VAL A 16 5.56 2.48 -36.71
C VAL A 16 6.80 1.69 -36.27
N MET A 17 7.41 0.93 -37.19
CA MET A 17 8.67 0.21 -36.93
C MET A 17 9.82 1.16 -36.59
N GLY A 18 9.95 2.29 -37.30
CA GLY A 18 10.96 3.30 -37.02
C GLY A 18 10.81 3.92 -35.62
N PHE A 19 9.57 4.22 -35.20
CA PHE A 19 9.29 4.71 -33.85
C PHE A 19 9.60 3.69 -32.76
N LEU A 20 9.32 2.40 -32.99
CA LEU A 20 9.64 1.32 -32.04
C LEU A 20 11.15 1.14 -31.87
N LEU A 21 11.93 1.14 -32.95
CA LEU A 21 13.39 1.03 -32.88
C LEU A 21 14.02 2.24 -32.17
N LEU A 22 13.50 3.44 -32.41
CA LEU A 22 13.96 4.65 -31.72
C LEU A 22 13.71 4.56 -30.20
N ASN A 23 12.52 4.10 -29.78
CA ASN A 23 12.20 3.92 -28.36
C ASN A 23 13.09 2.88 -27.68
N ILE A 24 13.45 1.78 -28.37
CA ILE A 24 14.37 0.76 -27.84
C ILE A 24 15.77 1.36 -27.64
N LEU A 25 16.27 2.13 -28.61
CA LEU A 25 17.60 2.76 -28.51
C LEU A 25 17.68 3.77 -27.37
N VAL A 26 16.66 4.60 -27.20
CA VAL A 26 16.59 5.59 -26.10
C VAL A 26 16.53 4.88 -24.74
N SER A 27 15.77 3.79 -24.63
CA SER A 27 15.67 2.99 -23.40
C SER A 27 16.99 2.27 -23.07
N ALA A 28 17.69 1.73 -24.07
CA ALA A 28 18.98 1.09 -23.89
C ALA A 28 20.07 2.10 -23.46
N ALA A 29 20.09 3.29 -24.06
CA ALA A 29 21.05 4.34 -23.72
C ALA A 29 20.84 4.87 -22.29
N THR A 30 19.59 5.12 -21.90
CA THR A 30 19.26 5.56 -20.53
C THR A 30 19.62 4.49 -19.49
N THR A 31 19.30 3.22 -19.77
CA THR A 31 19.69 2.10 -18.91
C THR A 31 21.21 1.99 -18.77
N TRP A 32 21.96 2.13 -19.87
CA TRP A 32 23.43 2.07 -19.84
C TRP A 32 24.05 3.21 -19.03
N VAL A 33 23.55 4.43 -19.18
CA VAL A 33 24.02 5.59 -18.40
C VAL A 33 23.79 5.37 -16.91
N VAL A 34 22.60 4.89 -16.52
CA VAL A 34 22.25 4.63 -15.10
C VAL A 34 23.16 3.57 -14.47
N VAL A 35 23.40 2.46 -15.17
CA VAL A 35 24.30 1.39 -14.69
C VAL A 35 25.73 1.92 -14.53
N ARG A 36 26.20 2.73 -15.47
CA ARG A 36 27.57 3.28 -15.44
C ARG A 36 27.76 4.34 -14.35
N THR A 37 26.73 5.11 -14.01
CA THR A 37 26.86 6.19 -13.01
C THR A 37 26.62 5.71 -11.59
N LEU A 38 25.79 4.67 -11.38
CA LEU A 38 25.40 4.23 -10.05
C LEU A 38 26.14 2.98 -9.54
N VAL A 39 26.85 2.25 -10.41
CA VAL A 39 27.67 1.10 -10.00
C VAL A 39 29.13 1.54 -9.86
N PRO A 40 29.64 1.80 -8.64
CA PRO A 40 31.08 2.00 -8.47
C PRO A 40 31.83 0.73 -8.89
N PRO A 41 33.02 0.84 -9.51
CA PRO A 41 33.86 -0.33 -9.73
C PRO A 41 34.14 -0.97 -8.38
N LEU A 42 34.06 -2.31 -8.30
CA LEU A 42 34.35 -3.05 -7.08
C LEU A 42 35.74 -2.65 -6.58
N THR A 43 35.79 -1.80 -5.56
CA THR A 43 37.03 -1.47 -4.87
C THR A 43 37.50 -2.75 -4.18
N THR A 44 38.67 -3.21 -4.60
CA THR A 44 39.46 -4.27 -3.97
C THR A 44 39.28 -4.28 -2.45
N ALA A 45 38.91 -5.43 -1.90
CA ALA A 45 38.68 -5.65 -0.48
C ALA A 45 39.79 -5.03 0.39
N GLU A 46 39.39 -4.13 1.29
CA GLU A 46 40.24 -3.60 2.34
C GLU A 46 40.54 -4.72 3.36
N PRO A 47 41.80 -4.97 3.75
CA PRO A 47 42.11 -6.01 4.72
C PRO A 47 41.54 -5.66 6.09
N LEU A 48 40.85 -6.62 6.71
CA LEU A 48 40.28 -6.53 8.06
C LEU A 48 41.32 -6.08 9.09
N PRO A 49 40.94 -5.25 10.10
CA PRO A 49 41.85 -4.92 11.18
C PRO A 49 42.18 -6.19 11.99
N THR A 50 43.47 -6.50 12.10
CA THR A 50 43.98 -7.54 13.00
C THR A 50 43.70 -7.12 14.46
N THR A 51 42.76 -7.79 15.12
CA THR A 51 42.57 -7.67 16.56
C THR A 51 43.73 -8.33 17.30
N THR A 52 44.67 -7.51 17.77
CA THR A 52 45.68 -7.93 18.75
C THR A 52 45.00 -8.14 20.10
N ALA A 53 44.96 -9.39 20.55
CA ALA A 53 44.56 -9.75 21.90
C ALA A 53 45.65 -9.32 22.91
N ILE A 54 45.23 -8.68 24.00
CA ILE A 54 46.04 -8.54 25.23
C ILE A 54 45.23 -9.06 26.41
N ALA A 55 45.81 -10.05 27.08
CA ALA A 55 45.26 -10.74 28.23
C ALA A 55 45.58 -10.01 29.55
N ALA A 56 44.70 -10.27 30.52
CA ALA A 56 44.47 -9.68 31.84
C ALA A 56 45.67 -9.48 32.80
N THR A 57 45.51 -8.54 33.74
CA THR A 57 45.89 -8.79 35.15
C THR A 57 44.97 -8.06 36.15
N ASN A 58 44.69 -8.79 37.24
CA ASN A 58 43.79 -8.62 38.40
C ASN A 58 44.02 -7.34 39.24
N ALA A 59 43.21 -6.84 40.19
CA ALA A 59 41.88 -7.02 40.82
C ALA A 59 41.75 -5.85 41.86
N PRO A 60 40.93 -5.94 42.94
CA PRO A 60 39.51 -5.64 43.07
C PRO A 60 39.24 -4.31 43.82
N ASP A 61 38.05 -3.72 43.69
CA ASP A 61 37.45 -3.02 44.85
C ASP A 61 35.93 -3.02 44.80
N ALA A 62 35.36 -3.00 45.99
CA ALA A 62 34.00 -3.38 46.33
C ALA A 62 32.93 -2.34 45.95
N THR A 63 31.71 -2.87 45.88
CA THR A 63 30.37 -2.28 45.72
C THR A 63 30.08 -1.13 46.71
N PRO A 64 29.06 -0.25 46.52
CA PRO A 64 27.65 -0.67 46.44
C PRO A 64 26.72 0.04 45.43
N LEU A 65 25.81 -0.78 44.92
CA LEU A 65 24.39 -0.59 44.58
C LEU A 65 23.75 0.78 44.87
N THR A 66 23.16 1.38 43.82
CA THR A 66 22.07 2.37 43.96
C THR A 66 20.83 1.89 43.20
N THR A 67 19.80 1.58 43.96
CA THR A 67 18.42 1.33 43.54
C THR A 67 17.69 2.67 43.49
N GLU A 68 17.03 3.02 42.39
CA GLU A 68 15.96 4.01 42.43
C GLU A 68 14.67 3.45 41.83
N THR A 69 13.71 3.28 42.74
CA THR A 69 12.32 2.88 42.56
C THR A 69 11.51 4.08 42.09
N SER A 70 10.79 3.96 40.97
CA SER A 70 9.76 4.91 40.57
C SER A 70 8.40 4.48 41.14
N THR A 71 7.83 5.32 42.01
CA THR A 71 6.43 5.25 42.48
C THR A 71 5.64 6.36 41.79
N PRO A 72 4.46 6.09 41.21
CA PRO A 72 3.43 7.11 41.05
C PRO A 72 2.32 6.95 42.11
N THR A 73 2.13 8.01 42.89
CA THR A 73 0.99 8.24 43.79
C THR A 73 -0.26 8.62 42.98
N PRO A 74 -1.47 8.13 43.34
CA PRO A 74 -2.73 8.66 42.83
C PRO A 74 -3.25 9.78 43.76
N GLU A 75 -3.60 10.94 43.22
CA GLU A 75 -4.30 12.00 43.97
C GLU A 75 -5.71 12.22 43.37
N VAL A 76 -6.71 11.99 44.21
CA VAL A 76 -8.15 12.11 43.95
C VAL A 76 -8.74 13.12 44.93
N GLY A 77 -9.65 13.97 44.42
CA GLY A 77 -10.58 14.78 45.22
C GLY A 77 -10.26 16.27 45.17
N GLY A 78 -11.20 17.22 45.11
CA GLY A 78 -12.65 17.20 45.25
C GLY A 78 -13.14 18.66 45.21
N ALA A 79 -14.43 18.83 44.91
CA ALA A 79 -15.15 20.08 44.66
C ALA A 79 -15.22 21.08 45.85
N ASN A 80 -15.42 22.39 45.60
CA ASN A 80 -16.75 23.04 45.60
C ASN A 80 -16.73 24.59 45.46
N ALA A 81 -17.69 25.07 44.65
CA ALA A 81 -18.52 26.29 44.64
C ALA A 81 -18.15 27.60 45.36
N ILE A 82 -18.58 28.73 44.75
CA ILE A 82 -19.44 29.81 45.32
C ILE A 82 -20.08 30.60 44.14
N PRO A 83 -21.30 31.18 44.29
CA PRO A 83 -22.17 31.62 43.19
C PRO A 83 -22.21 33.14 42.98
N ASP A 84 -22.71 33.61 41.82
CA ASP A 84 -23.26 34.96 41.70
C ASP A 84 -24.38 35.09 40.64
N THR A 85 -25.29 36.00 40.97
CA THR A 85 -26.69 36.25 40.55
C THR A 85 -26.83 36.90 39.14
N PRO A 86 -28.01 36.86 38.46
CA PRO A 86 -28.13 37.13 37.02
C PRO A 86 -28.47 38.59 36.68
N ALA A 87 -28.10 39.04 35.47
CA ALA A 87 -28.59 40.29 34.88
C ALA A 87 -28.83 40.16 33.35
N PRO A 88 -29.82 40.87 32.78
CA PRO A 88 -30.42 40.55 31.48
C PRO A 88 -30.01 41.51 30.36
N LEU A 89 -29.76 41.04 29.14
CA LEU A 89 -30.10 41.76 27.89
C LEU A 89 -29.83 40.95 26.61
N ALA A 90 -30.67 41.25 25.62
CA ALA A 90 -30.55 41.00 24.18
C ALA A 90 -31.06 39.66 23.63
N ALA A 91 -32.26 39.71 23.04
CA ALA A 91 -32.72 38.75 22.05
C ALA A 91 -31.75 38.72 20.87
N GLN A 92 -31.03 37.61 20.73
CA GLN A 92 -30.19 37.33 19.57
C GLN A 92 -31.09 36.87 18.41
N PRO A 93 -30.89 37.33 17.16
CA PRO A 93 -31.63 36.79 16.03
C PRO A 93 -31.28 35.31 15.89
N THR A 94 -32.29 34.45 16.00
CA THR A 94 -32.20 33.02 15.70
C THR A 94 -31.58 32.86 14.31
N PRO A 95 -30.42 32.20 14.15
CA PRO A 95 -30.01 31.76 12.83
C PRO A 95 -31.03 30.70 12.40
N THR A 96 -31.89 31.03 11.44
CA THR A 96 -32.64 30.04 10.68
C THR A 96 -31.60 29.15 10.00
N GLN A 97 -31.28 28.04 10.67
CA GLN A 97 -30.39 27.01 10.17
C GLN A 97 -31.09 26.39 8.96
N ARG A 98 -30.72 26.88 7.78
CA ARG A 98 -31.05 26.26 6.49
C ARG A 98 -30.47 24.85 6.59
N SER A 99 -31.36 23.89 6.81
CA SER A 99 -31.05 22.47 6.69
C SER A 99 -30.54 22.28 5.26
N ALA A 100 -29.23 22.26 5.09
CA ALA A 100 -28.63 21.72 3.89
C ALA A 100 -28.95 20.23 3.97
N GLU A 101 -29.99 19.81 3.24
CA GLU A 101 -30.22 18.42 2.95
C GLU A 101 -28.99 17.94 2.18
N ILE A 102 -28.07 17.32 2.92
CA ILE A 102 -26.90 16.67 2.36
C ILE A 102 -27.48 15.49 1.60
N ALA A 103 -27.68 15.66 0.29
CA ALA A 103 -27.89 14.53 -0.60
C ALA A 103 -26.66 13.64 -0.42
N GLU A 104 -26.82 12.53 0.29
CA GLU A 104 -25.84 11.44 0.33
C GLU A 104 -25.62 11.01 -1.12
N THR A 105 -24.58 11.56 -1.73
CA THR A 105 -24.09 11.07 -3.02
C THR A 105 -23.53 9.71 -2.70
N LYS A 106 -24.34 8.67 -2.94
CA LYS A 106 -23.98 7.29 -2.72
C LYS A 106 -22.76 7.01 -3.62
N GLU A 107 -21.56 7.09 -3.04
CA GLU A 107 -20.31 6.82 -3.74
C GLU A 107 -20.41 5.44 -4.37
N VAL A 108 -20.27 5.38 -5.69
CA VAL A 108 -20.34 4.11 -6.42
C VAL A 108 -19.00 3.42 -6.24
N VAL A 109 -18.89 2.63 -5.17
CA VAL A 109 -17.70 1.81 -4.90
C VAL A 109 -17.73 0.56 -5.79
N ASN A 110 -16.82 0.49 -6.75
CA ASN A 110 -16.71 -0.64 -7.68
C ASN A 110 -15.26 -1.10 -7.83
N VAL A 111 -14.75 -1.79 -6.79
CA VAL A 111 -13.42 -2.41 -6.82
C VAL A 111 -13.56 -3.88 -7.17
N LYS A 112 -12.77 -4.34 -8.15
CA LYS A 112 -12.75 -5.73 -8.59
C LYS A 112 -11.35 -6.33 -8.60
N ILE A 113 -11.30 -7.65 -8.47
CA ILE A 113 -10.09 -8.42 -8.79
C ILE A 113 -10.06 -8.56 -10.32
N ALA A 114 -9.09 -7.91 -10.95
CA ALA A 114 -8.96 -7.90 -12.41
C ALA A 114 -8.24 -9.15 -12.93
N SER A 115 -7.22 -9.62 -12.21
CA SER A 115 -6.48 -10.83 -12.56
C SER A 115 -5.68 -11.38 -11.38
N VAL A 116 -5.34 -12.66 -11.45
CA VAL A 116 -4.27 -13.28 -10.66
C VAL A 116 -3.24 -13.79 -11.64
N ILE A 117 -2.03 -13.25 -11.58
CA ILE A 117 -0.95 -13.53 -12.53
C ILE A 117 0.16 -14.32 -11.85
N TYR A 118 0.79 -15.20 -12.63
CA TYR A 118 1.86 -16.09 -12.17
C TYR A 118 1.47 -16.98 -10.98
N ALA A 119 0.22 -17.46 -10.96
CA ALA A 119 -0.26 -18.40 -9.94
C ALA A 119 0.71 -19.59 -9.79
N GLY A 120 1.05 -19.92 -8.54
CA GLY A 120 1.99 -20.99 -8.21
C GLY A 120 3.47 -20.59 -8.28
N GLN A 121 3.80 -19.35 -8.67
CA GLN A 121 5.17 -18.84 -8.76
C GLN A 121 5.41 -17.73 -7.74
N LEU A 122 5.73 -18.09 -6.50
CA LEU A 122 5.85 -17.16 -5.35
C LEU A 122 6.60 -15.85 -5.68
N SER A 123 7.74 -15.93 -6.37
CA SER A 123 8.58 -14.76 -6.66
C SER A 123 7.95 -13.74 -7.62
N ARG A 124 6.82 -14.08 -8.25
CA ARG A 124 6.12 -13.24 -9.25
C ARG A 124 4.61 -13.22 -9.06
N GLU A 125 4.09 -13.96 -8.08
CA GLU A 125 2.67 -14.16 -7.92
C GLU A 125 2.00 -12.88 -7.41
N VAL A 126 1.01 -12.39 -8.17
CA VAL A 126 0.37 -11.09 -7.92
C VAL A 126 -1.14 -11.18 -8.17
N VAL A 127 -1.90 -10.55 -7.26
CA VAL A 127 -3.31 -10.24 -7.44
C VAL A 127 -3.44 -8.78 -7.87
N VAL A 128 -4.04 -8.56 -9.04
CA VAL A 128 -4.27 -7.23 -9.60
C VAL A 128 -5.70 -6.82 -9.30
N MET A 129 -5.86 -5.69 -8.62
CA MET A 129 -7.17 -5.10 -8.32
C MET A 129 -7.33 -3.78 -9.07
N LEU A 130 -8.54 -3.53 -9.55
CA LEU A 130 -8.90 -2.33 -10.31
C LEU A 130 -10.13 -1.68 -9.68
N ASN A 131 -10.07 -0.37 -9.48
CA ASN A 131 -11.22 0.43 -9.09
C ASN A 131 -11.86 1.06 -10.32
N GLU A 132 -13.07 0.60 -10.66
CA GLU A 132 -13.89 1.15 -11.74
C GLU A 132 -14.97 2.13 -11.23
N GLY A 133 -14.97 2.40 -9.93
CA GLY A 133 -15.88 3.32 -9.27
C GLY A 133 -15.22 4.66 -8.94
N GLU A 134 -15.82 5.35 -7.98
CA GLU A 134 -15.20 6.52 -7.35
C GLU A 134 -14.08 6.11 -6.39
N GLN A 135 -13.31 7.09 -5.89
CA GLN A 135 -12.25 6.85 -4.92
C GLN A 135 -12.79 6.11 -3.69
N VAL A 136 -12.01 5.17 -3.15
CA VAL A 136 -12.40 4.42 -1.95
C VAL A 136 -11.21 4.11 -1.05
N ASP A 137 -11.45 4.17 0.26
CA ASP A 137 -10.52 3.67 1.28
C ASP A 137 -10.73 2.17 1.50
N MET A 138 -9.65 1.41 1.40
CA MET A 138 -9.64 -0.04 1.59
C MET A 138 -9.31 -0.47 3.02
N ASP A 139 -9.16 0.45 3.98
CA ASP A 139 -8.91 0.09 5.38
C ASP A 139 -9.90 -0.97 5.89
N GLY A 140 -9.36 -2.10 6.34
CA GLY A 140 -10.12 -3.23 6.87
C GLY A 140 -10.84 -4.09 5.83
N TRP A 141 -10.69 -3.81 4.54
CA TRP A 141 -11.09 -4.74 3.48
C TRP A 141 -10.25 -6.01 3.56
N LYS A 142 -10.76 -7.11 3.00
CA LYS A 142 -10.08 -8.40 3.06
C LYS A 142 -10.02 -9.09 1.71
N LEU A 143 -8.86 -9.61 1.35
CA LEU A 143 -8.73 -10.59 0.28
C LEU A 143 -8.75 -11.99 0.90
N VAL A 144 -9.80 -12.75 0.62
CA VAL A 144 -10.01 -14.09 1.16
C VAL A 144 -9.54 -15.11 0.13
N PRO A 145 -8.47 -15.85 0.42
CA PRO A 145 -7.98 -16.93 -0.43
C PRO A 145 -8.83 -18.21 -0.25
N PRO A 146 -8.68 -19.22 -1.13
CA PRO A 146 -9.32 -20.52 -0.95
C PRO A 146 -8.73 -21.32 0.23
N ARG A 147 -7.51 -20.95 0.66
CA ARG A 147 -6.75 -21.61 1.73
C ARG A 147 -5.89 -20.59 2.46
N GLY A 148 -5.60 -20.84 3.73
CA GLY A 148 -4.81 -19.93 4.56
C GLY A 148 -5.61 -18.76 5.13
N GLU A 149 -4.90 -17.84 5.77
CA GLU A 149 -5.51 -16.65 6.38
C GLU A 149 -5.82 -15.58 5.33
N PRO A 150 -6.85 -14.74 5.51
CA PRO A 150 -7.12 -13.59 4.64
C PRO A 150 -6.06 -12.49 4.77
N TYR A 151 -5.79 -11.79 3.66
CA TYR A 151 -5.04 -10.53 3.68
C TYR A 151 -5.98 -9.42 4.13
N THR A 152 -5.58 -8.61 5.11
CA THR A 152 -6.34 -7.41 5.52
C THR A 152 -5.62 -6.17 5.03
N PHE A 153 -6.31 -5.36 4.25
CA PHE A 153 -5.77 -4.09 3.75
C PHE A 153 -5.69 -3.08 4.90
N GLY A 154 -4.55 -2.38 4.97
CA GLY A 154 -4.38 -1.21 5.84
C GLY A 154 -4.90 0.06 5.16
N GLN A 155 -4.27 1.20 5.47
CA GLN A 155 -4.61 2.51 4.92
C GLN A 155 -4.20 2.64 3.44
N VAL A 156 -4.97 1.99 2.57
CA VAL A 156 -4.77 1.98 1.12
C VAL A 156 -5.94 2.68 0.47
N THR A 157 -5.67 3.76 -0.26
CA THR A 157 -6.69 4.48 -1.04
C THR A 157 -6.62 4.07 -2.49
N MET A 158 -7.72 3.52 -3.03
CA MET A 158 -7.86 3.29 -4.46
C MET A 158 -8.55 4.47 -5.13
N PHE A 159 -7.82 5.20 -5.95
CA PHE A 159 -8.37 6.27 -6.78
C PHE A 159 -9.27 5.71 -7.88
N LYS A 160 -10.13 6.59 -8.44
CA LYS A 160 -10.93 6.28 -9.63
C LYS A 160 -10.05 5.81 -10.79
N SER A 161 -10.40 4.69 -11.39
CA SER A 161 -9.61 4.02 -12.44
C SER A 161 -8.20 3.61 -12.00
N GLY A 162 -7.90 3.62 -10.70
CA GLY A 162 -6.62 3.22 -10.12
C GLY A 162 -6.54 1.71 -9.93
N PHE A 163 -5.30 1.20 -9.80
CA PHE A 163 -5.03 -0.20 -9.55
C PHE A 163 -4.08 -0.39 -8.39
N VAL A 164 -4.17 -1.56 -7.76
CA VAL A 164 -3.24 -2.01 -6.72
C VAL A 164 -2.85 -3.45 -7.03
N ASN A 165 -1.56 -3.73 -6.92
CA ASN A 165 -0.98 -5.06 -7.00
C ASN A 165 -0.74 -5.55 -5.58
N LEU A 166 -1.23 -6.75 -5.25
CA LEU A 166 -0.84 -7.47 -4.05
C LEU A 166 0.05 -8.63 -4.44
N HIS A 167 1.33 -8.52 -4.11
CA HIS A 167 2.33 -9.56 -4.26
C HIS A 167 2.23 -10.54 -3.10
N THR A 168 2.22 -11.83 -3.39
CA THR A 168 2.18 -12.88 -2.34
C THR A 168 3.47 -12.90 -1.52
N THR A 169 4.61 -12.60 -2.17
CA THR A 169 5.94 -12.64 -1.55
C THR A 169 6.17 -11.53 -0.51
N THR A 170 7.31 -11.59 0.17
CA THR A 170 7.83 -10.51 1.01
C THR A 170 8.33 -9.33 0.20
N GLY A 171 8.11 -8.12 0.72
CA GLY A 171 8.61 -6.87 0.18
C GLY A 171 8.19 -5.70 1.07
N ALA A 172 8.55 -4.49 0.65
CA ALA A 172 8.12 -3.27 1.32
C ALA A 172 6.98 -2.63 0.53
N ASP A 173 5.89 -2.30 1.22
CA ASP A 173 4.73 -1.68 0.60
C ASP A 173 5.08 -0.32 0.00
N VAL A 174 4.59 -0.11 -1.22
CA VAL A 174 4.56 1.17 -1.92
C VAL A 174 3.13 1.42 -2.42
N PRO A 175 2.73 2.64 -2.80
CA PRO A 175 1.32 2.99 -2.98
C PRO A 175 0.48 2.07 -3.89
N ASN A 176 1.09 1.49 -4.93
CA ASN A 176 0.39 0.60 -5.87
C ASN A 176 0.85 -0.86 -5.79
N ASP A 177 1.86 -1.18 -4.97
CA ASP A 177 2.42 -2.52 -4.84
C ASP A 177 2.55 -2.87 -3.36
N LEU A 178 1.66 -3.76 -2.91
CA LEU A 178 1.59 -4.27 -1.55
C LEU A 178 2.18 -5.67 -1.49
N TYR A 179 2.67 -6.07 -0.32
CA TYR A 179 3.30 -7.36 -0.11
C TYR A 179 2.67 -8.09 1.06
N TRP A 180 2.25 -9.34 0.83
CA TRP A 180 1.65 -10.17 1.86
C TRP A 180 2.70 -10.77 2.80
N GLY A 181 3.91 -11.01 2.30
CA GLY A 181 4.97 -11.57 3.14
C GLY A 181 4.85 -13.07 3.39
N LEU A 182 4.25 -13.81 2.45
CA LEU A 182 4.15 -15.26 2.53
C LEU A 182 5.42 -15.94 2.01
N GLY A 183 5.70 -17.13 2.56
CA GLY A 183 6.84 -17.97 2.17
C GLY A 183 6.51 -19.01 1.09
N GLU A 184 5.24 -19.11 0.68
CA GLU A 184 4.74 -20.08 -0.31
C GLU A 184 3.71 -19.40 -1.23
N PRO A 185 3.58 -19.85 -2.50
CA PRO A 185 2.58 -19.30 -3.41
C PRO A 185 1.16 -19.61 -2.90
N MET A 186 0.26 -18.65 -3.04
CA MET A 186 -1.10 -18.72 -2.53
C MET A 186 -2.08 -19.27 -3.56
N TRP A 187 -1.84 -19.07 -4.86
CA TRP A 187 -2.85 -19.29 -5.90
C TRP A 187 -2.52 -20.46 -6.82
N GLN A 188 -3.57 -21.13 -7.28
CA GLN A 188 -3.55 -22.18 -8.30
C GLN A 188 -4.69 -21.95 -9.29
N SER A 189 -4.55 -22.45 -10.53
CA SER A 189 -5.63 -22.39 -11.51
C SER A 189 -6.87 -23.11 -10.99
N GLY A 190 -8.04 -22.47 -11.13
CA GLY A 190 -9.31 -22.94 -10.58
C GLY A 190 -9.65 -22.43 -9.18
N ASP A 191 -8.70 -21.80 -8.47
CA ASP A 191 -8.96 -21.22 -7.15
C ASP A 191 -9.96 -20.06 -7.24
N GLU A 192 -10.84 -19.95 -6.25
CA GLU A 192 -11.77 -18.82 -6.08
C GLU A 192 -11.21 -17.84 -5.06
N VAL A 193 -11.11 -16.57 -5.45
CA VAL A 193 -10.64 -15.46 -4.62
C VAL A 193 -11.78 -14.49 -4.38
N LYS A 194 -11.97 -14.05 -3.12
CA LYS A 194 -13.01 -13.08 -2.77
C LYS A 194 -12.39 -11.81 -2.21
N LEU A 195 -12.88 -10.66 -2.67
CA LEU A 195 -12.62 -9.38 -2.06
C LEU A 195 -13.83 -8.99 -1.22
N LEU A 196 -13.63 -8.80 0.08
CA LEU A 196 -14.64 -8.37 1.03
C LEU A 196 -14.40 -6.93 1.45
N ARG A 197 -15.48 -6.17 1.61
CA ARG A 197 -15.44 -4.85 2.23
C ARG A 197 -15.27 -4.97 3.75
N LYS A 198 -15.01 -3.84 4.41
CA LYS A 198 -14.90 -3.74 5.87
C LYS A 198 -16.12 -4.30 6.63
N ASP A 199 -17.31 -4.18 6.05
CA ASP A 199 -18.57 -4.70 6.61
C ASP A 199 -18.80 -6.21 6.36
N GLY A 200 -17.88 -6.88 5.66
CA GLY A 200 -17.98 -8.29 5.29
C GLY A 200 -18.78 -8.56 4.01
N SER A 201 -19.34 -7.55 3.37
CA SER A 201 -20.02 -7.72 2.07
C SER A 201 -19.02 -8.06 0.97
N VAL A 202 -19.42 -8.93 0.03
CA VAL A 202 -18.58 -9.28 -1.12
C VAL A 202 -18.54 -8.09 -2.08
N ALA A 203 -17.34 -7.59 -2.36
CA ALA A 203 -17.09 -6.59 -3.39
C ALA A 203 -16.87 -7.26 -4.76
N SER A 204 -16.08 -8.33 -4.79
CA SER A 204 -15.72 -9.03 -6.03
C SER A 204 -15.38 -10.49 -5.76
N THR A 205 -15.56 -11.34 -6.76
CA THR A 205 -15.11 -12.74 -6.76
C THR A 205 -14.46 -13.03 -8.09
N PHE A 206 -13.33 -13.75 -8.06
CA PHE A 206 -12.53 -14.06 -9.24
C PHE A 206 -12.05 -15.51 -9.20
N THR A 207 -12.13 -16.17 -10.35
CA THR A 207 -11.59 -17.53 -10.53
C THR A 207 -10.27 -17.45 -11.27
N VAL A 208 -9.20 -17.94 -10.65
CA VAL A 208 -7.86 -18.00 -11.22
C VAL A 208 -7.87 -18.87 -12.48
N LYS A 209 -7.21 -18.39 -13.54
CA LYS A 209 -7.13 -19.06 -14.85
C LYS A 209 -5.83 -19.81 -15.00
#